data_AF-A0A935UZG3-F1
#
_entry.id   AF-A0A935UZG3-F1
#
_cell.length_a   1.000
_cell.length_b   1.000
_cell.length_c   1.000
_cell.angle_alpha   90.00
_cell.angle_beta   90.00
_cell.angle_gamma   90.00
#
_symmetry.space_group_name_H-M   'P 1'
#
loop_
_entity.id
_entity.type
_entity.pdbx_description
1 polymer ?
#
loop_
_entity_poly.entity_id
_entity_poly.type
_entity_poly.pdbx_seq_one_letter_code
_entity_poly.pdbx_strand_id
1 'polypeptide(L)'
;MERHEDPDRRLFGPIEYNTLTAWPEEADYAPWIADLFGTTEPDSSTFLLHIGANEATATGTPILFVHGAGDNGSRGFAGLSIHMDTRGRPVYALTFPNAQQDMFQQAEIVADAIARVKERTGAKKVDLVGHSKGGIAVGIYISNAKGAEWGDTVYGEVGTVYRDDVRKVVLMGTPLGGIDTGYRWPSANLLSLDPETALAPTSWSEYYAYGTAYYWLVEDLSPQDFFPTDGDLFPGQDQLLARHDEYPLPGSLPWLGSYAFQIDWYTTYEGGFGYYTYSEGIDAAIESGDHLISRLAANGADPEIQIYLLGGENPLMPNGTEDFLALMFGEAFVDMATATSDQWASFYADLVGDGMVSVGITEEEVQGLAQGKLMIGEVTGPSDGLVFTTSALNEDALNARGAVIVEARTANLSHLDLLYASPVTAAVLEAEAAADPVEDGWKLGLARRYAEEDTIGWVREALADEATEPEDTGGPDDSGGGDDDTGEPDTAQPEETGDDDSGVEEDSDPTDDTGEDDKGKACSTGGGADAGAGLGLMFAAAALVSRRKRTTG
;
A
#
# COMPACT_ATOMS: atom_id res chain seq x y z
N MET A 1 6.28 7.52 -21.60
CA MET A 1 5.26 6.46 -21.42
C MET A 1 4.92 5.90 -22.79
N GLU A 2 4.63 4.61 -22.89
CA GLU A 2 4.17 3.95 -24.11
C GLU A 2 2.94 3.09 -23.78
N ARG A 3 1.88 3.16 -24.58
CA ARG A 3 0.78 2.19 -24.51
C ARG A 3 1.18 0.93 -25.29
N HIS A 4 0.92 -0.23 -24.70
CA HIS A 4 1.09 -1.55 -25.30
C HIS A 4 -0.23 -2.35 -25.22
N GLU A 5 -0.29 -3.46 -25.95
CA GLU A 5 -1.43 -4.37 -26.01
C GLU A 5 -0.93 -5.79 -26.27
N ASP A 6 -1.41 -6.75 -25.48
CA ASP A 6 -1.06 -8.17 -25.59
C ASP A 6 -1.56 -8.75 -26.93
N PRO A 7 -0.71 -9.48 -27.69
CA PRO A 7 -1.07 -10.04 -28.99
C PRO A 7 -2.04 -11.24 -28.94
N ASP A 8 -2.21 -11.89 -27.78
CA ASP A 8 -3.07 -13.06 -27.57
C ASP A 8 -4.11 -12.82 -26.46
N ARG A 9 -5.11 -12.01 -26.81
CA ARG A 9 -6.31 -11.63 -26.02
C ARG A 9 -7.15 -12.80 -25.46
N ARG A 10 -6.70 -14.06 -25.51
CA ARG A 10 -7.44 -15.23 -24.97
C ARG A 10 -7.54 -15.25 -23.44
N LEU A 11 -6.53 -14.76 -22.72
CA LEU A 11 -6.52 -14.65 -21.26
C LEU A 11 -7.38 -13.48 -20.75
N PHE A 12 -7.61 -12.49 -21.61
CA PHE A 12 -8.10 -11.18 -21.23
C PHE A 12 -9.62 -11.12 -21.35
N GLY A 13 -10.29 -11.36 -20.22
CA GLY A 13 -11.74 -11.26 -20.09
C GLY A 13 -12.24 -9.81 -20.14
N PRO A 14 -13.56 -9.59 -20.29
CA PRO A 14 -14.16 -8.29 -20.02
C PRO A 14 -13.92 -7.93 -18.55
N ILE A 15 -13.67 -6.64 -18.28
CA ILE A 15 -13.60 -6.06 -16.94
C ILE A 15 -14.70 -5.00 -16.87
N GLU A 16 -15.40 -4.91 -15.75
CA GLU A 16 -16.34 -3.82 -15.51
C GLU A 16 -15.68 -2.69 -14.71
N TYR A 17 -16.19 -1.49 -14.90
CA TYR A 17 -15.67 -0.27 -14.29
C TYR A 17 -16.83 0.47 -13.63
N ASN A 18 -16.58 1.04 -12.44
CA ASN A 18 -17.47 1.99 -11.80
C ASN A 18 -16.80 3.37 -11.75
N THR A 19 -17.44 4.34 -11.09
CA THR A 19 -16.93 5.74 -11.01
C THR A 19 -15.53 5.84 -10.40
N LEU A 20 -15.08 4.85 -9.61
CA LEU A 20 -13.84 4.88 -8.83
C LEU A 20 -12.80 3.84 -9.26
N THR A 21 -13.17 2.82 -10.05
CA THR A 21 -12.22 1.88 -10.68
C THR A 21 -11.87 2.26 -12.12
N ALA A 22 -12.68 3.11 -12.78
CA ALA A 22 -12.30 3.78 -14.02
C ALA A 22 -11.17 4.79 -13.80
N TRP A 23 -10.34 5.04 -14.81
CA TRP A 23 -9.40 6.17 -14.77
C TRP A 23 -10.18 7.48 -14.88
N PRO A 24 -9.94 8.47 -14.02
CA PRO A 24 -10.57 9.77 -14.15
C PRO A 24 -10.06 10.50 -15.40
N GLU A 25 -10.90 11.38 -15.98
CA GLU A 25 -10.53 12.19 -17.15
C GLU A 25 -9.38 13.17 -16.84
N GLU A 26 -9.30 13.67 -15.60
CA GLU A 26 -8.19 14.48 -15.07
C GLU A 26 -7.81 13.94 -13.66
N ALA A 27 -6.51 13.85 -13.35
CA ALA A 27 -5.98 13.50 -12.03
C ALA A 27 -4.69 14.28 -11.76
N ASP A 28 -4.57 14.99 -10.64
CA ASP A 28 -3.48 15.96 -10.41
C ASP A 28 -2.07 15.38 -10.57
N TYR A 29 -1.87 14.14 -10.13
CA TYR A 29 -0.58 13.46 -10.12
C TYR A 29 -0.32 12.59 -11.37
N ALA A 30 -1.34 12.35 -12.21
CA ALA A 30 -1.21 11.50 -13.40
C ALA A 30 -2.25 11.80 -14.51
N PRO A 31 -2.44 13.06 -14.94
CA PRO A 31 -3.58 13.50 -15.77
C PRO A 31 -3.57 12.95 -17.21
N TRP A 32 -2.55 12.19 -17.57
CA TRP A 32 -2.34 11.60 -18.89
C TRP A 32 -2.76 10.13 -18.98
N ILE A 33 -3.16 9.46 -17.88
CA ILE A 33 -3.38 7.99 -17.92
C ILE A 33 -4.57 7.63 -18.83
N ALA A 34 -5.76 8.20 -18.60
CA ALA A 34 -6.92 7.99 -19.45
C ALA A 34 -6.64 8.44 -20.91
N ASP A 35 -5.90 9.53 -21.10
CA ASP A 35 -5.53 10.10 -22.40
C ASP A 35 -4.56 9.17 -23.20
N LEU A 36 -3.63 8.50 -22.51
CA LEU A 36 -2.70 7.52 -23.09
C LEU A 36 -3.36 6.16 -23.36
N PHE A 37 -4.31 5.75 -22.52
CA PHE A 37 -5.22 4.66 -22.84
C PHE A 37 -6.21 5.03 -23.97
N GLY A 38 -6.51 6.33 -24.15
CA GLY A 38 -7.52 6.84 -25.08
C GLY A 38 -8.95 6.59 -24.62
N THR A 39 -9.15 6.29 -23.33
CA THR A 39 -10.41 5.94 -22.66
C THR A 39 -10.19 5.90 -21.15
N THR A 40 -11.23 6.23 -20.37
CA THR A 40 -11.30 6.03 -18.92
C THR A 40 -11.43 4.53 -18.55
N GLU A 41 -12.00 3.76 -19.47
CA GLU A 41 -12.28 2.32 -19.37
C GLU A 41 -11.45 1.57 -20.42
N PRO A 42 -10.17 1.25 -20.14
CA PRO A 42 -9.31 0.53 -21.08
C PRO A 42 -9.62 -0.97 -21.17
N ASP A 43 -9.23 -1.53 -22.31
CA ASP A 43 -9.28 -2.97 -22.57
C ASP A 43 -8.28 -3.71 -21.68
N SER A 44 -8.70 -4.82 -21.08
CA SER A 44 -7.91 -5.61 -20.13
C SER A 44 -6.59 -6.12 -20.71
N SER A 45 -6.48 -6.26 -22.04
CA SER A 45 -5.25 -6.65 -22.73
C SER A 45 -4.26 -5.50 -22.94
N THR A 46 -4.54 -4.27 -22.48
CA THR A 46 -3.70 -3.07 -22.73
C THR A 46 -3.01 -2.59 -21.47
N PHE A 47 -1.81 -2.02 -21.58
CA PHE A 47 -1.10 -1.45 -20.42
C PHE A 47 -0.27 -0.23 -20.81
N LEU A 48 0.14 0.58 -19.81
CA LEU A 48 1.12 1.65 -20.01
C LEU A 48 2.47 1.28 -19.40
N LEU A 49 3.53 1.43 -20.18
CA LEU A 49 4.92 1.34 -19.70
C LEU A 49 5.47 2.76 -19.47
N HIS A 50 5.73 3.07 -18.20
CA HIS A 50 6.47 4.26 -17.78
C HIS A 50 7.95 4.08 -18.01
N ILE A 51 8.66 5.17 -18.30
CA ILE A 51 10.06 5.17 -18.71
C ILE A 51 10.76 6.31 -17.97
N GLY A 52 11.84 5.98 -17.25
CA GLY A 52 12.66 6.93 -16.50
C GLY A 52 13.28 8.01 -17.39
N ALA A 53 13.40 9.22 -16.86
CA ALA A 53 13.87 10.39 -17.62
C ALA A 53 15.31 10.25 -18.12
N ASN A 54 16.13 9.41 -17.46
CA ASN A 54 17.54 9.21 -17.77
C ASN A 54 17.82 7.94 -18.60
N GLU A 55 16.79 7.22 -19.10
CA GLU A 55 16.91 5.97 -19.90
C GLU A 55 18.07 6.00 -20.91
N ALA A 56 18.14 7.05 -21.73
CA ALA A 56 19.12 7.16 -22.83
C ALA A 56 20.59 7.29 -22.39
N THR A 57 20.83 7.48 -21.10
CA THR A 57 22.17 7.58 -20.47
C THR A 57 22.37 6.58 -19.31
N ALA A 58 21.34 5.82 -18.97
CA ALA A 58 21.35 4.88 -17.86
C ALA A 58 22.14 3.60 -18.19
N THR A 59 22.68 2.96 -17.15
CA THR A 59 23.51 1.74 -17.27
C THR A 59 23.26 0.78 -16.12
N GLY A 60 23.65 -0.48 -16.29
CA GLY A 60 23.35 -1.55 -15.34
C GLY A 60 22.07 -2.31 -15.70
N THR A 61 21.57 -3.12 -14.76
CA THR A 61 20.37 -3.93 -14.99
C THR A 61 19.10 -3.04 -14.96
N PRO A 62 18.16 -3.15 -15.91
CA PRO A 62 16.91 -2.41 -15.87
C PRO A 62 16.04 -2.84 -14.68
N ILE A 63 15.33 -1.89 -14.07
CA ILE A 63 14.39 -2.12 -12.97
C ILE A 63 12.96 -1.89 -13.49
N LEU A 64 12.06 -2.85 -13.25
CA LEU A 64 10.62 -2.71 -13.51
C LEU A 64 9.82 -2.72 -12.20
N PHE A 65 9.08 -1.64 -11.97
CA PHE A 65 8.20 -1.44 -10.83
C PHE A 65 6.76 -1.90 -11.14
N VAL A 66 6.17 -2.71 -10.25
CA VAL A 66 4.84 -3.34 -10.40
C VAL A 66 3.99 -3.07 -9.16
N HIS A 67 2.87 -2.35 -9.32
CA HIS A 67 2.17 -1.68 -8.22
C HIS A 67 1.02 -2.51 -7.60
N GLY A 68 0.62 -2.13 -6.40
CA GLY A 68 -0.53 -2.70 -5.70
C GLY A 68 -1.89 -2.34 -6.31
N ALA A 69 -2.94 -2.84 -5.65
CA ALA A 69 -4.33 -2.48 -5.92
C ALA A 69 -4.56 -0.96 -5.73
N GLY A 70 -5.40 -0.35 -6.57
CA GLY A 70 -5.75 1.07 -6.45
C GLY A 70 -4.63 2.06 -6.84
N ASP A 71 -3.57 1.60 -7.51
CA ASP A 71 -2.35 2.38 -7.78
C ASP A 71 -1.99 2.42 -9.28
N ASN A 72 -0.91 3.12 -9.63
CA ASN A 72 -0.34 3.22 -10.97
C ASN A 72 1.16 3.57 -10.96
N GLY A 73 1.86 3.28 -12.05
CA GLY A 73 3.30 3.48 -12.19
C GLY A 73 3.80 4.93 -12.25
N SER A 74 2.91 5.93 -12.31
CA SER A 74 3.30 7.33 -12.11
C SER A 74 3.50 7.67 -10.63
N ARG A 75 2.86 6.91 -9.73
CA ARG A 75 2.69 7.28 -8.30
C ARG A 75 3.30 6.30 -7.31
N GLY A 76 2.91 5.02 -7.34
CA GLY A 76 3.23 4.06 -6.27
C GLY A 76 4.71 4.02 -5.90
N PHE A 77 5.57 4.11 -6.90
CA PHE A 77 7.02 4.11 -6.73
C PHE A 77 7.67 5.46 -7.04
N ALA A 78 6.97 6.60 -6.98
CA ALA A 78 7.51 7.90 -7.38
C ALA A 78 8.84 8.23 -6.69
N GLY A 79 8.92 8.11 -5.35
CA GLY A 79 10.16 8.35 -4.60
C GLY A 79 11.29 7.38 -4.98
N LEU A 80 11.00 6.08 -5.02
CA LEU A 80 11.97 5.02 -5.30
C LEU A 80 12.48 5.03 -6.76
N SER A 81 11.57 5.20 -7.73
CA SER A 81 11.89 5.30 -9.16
C SER A 81 12.75 6.53 -9.45
N ILE A 82 12.42 7.71 -8.89
CA ILE A 82 13.25 8.92 -8.99
C ILE A 82 14.61 8.70 -8.32
N HIS A 83 14.69 8.05 -7.15
CA HIS A 83 15.95 7.76 -6.47
C HIS A 83 16.90 6.90 -7.34
N MET A 84 16.35 5.94 -8.09
CA MET A 84 17.09 5.04 -8.99
C MET A 84 17.47 5.71 -10.32
N ASP A 85 16.53 6.40 -10.98
CA ASP A 85 16.73 7.06 -12.28
C ASP A 85 17.75 8.20 -12.18
N THR A 86 17.68 9.01 -11.10
CA THR A 86 18.69 10.06 -10.81
C THR A 86 20.07 9.52 -10.47
N ARG A 87 20.21 8.21 -10.23
CA ARG A 87 21.50 7.50 -10.06
C ARG A 87 21.92 6.74 -11.32
N GLY A 88 21.20 6.90 -12.43
CA GLY A 88 21.56 6.34 -13.73
C GLY A 88 21.21 4.86 -13.90
N ARG A 89 20.29 4.29 -13.11
CA ARG A 89 19.72 2.97 -13.39
C ARG A 89 18.59 3.08 -14.44
N PRO A 90 18.43 2.14 -15.38
CA PRO A 90 17.32 2.18 -16.32
C PRO A 90 16.04 1.80 -15.57
N VAL A 91 15.09 2.73 -15.49
CA VAL A 91 13.89 2.61 -14.66
C VAL A 91 12.63 2.57 -15.52
N TYR A 92 11.74 1.64 -15.20
CA TYR A 92 10.43 1.47 -15.80
C TYR A 92 9.38 1.17 -14.73
N ALA A 93 8.13 1.54 -14.97
CA ALA A 93 7.01 1.14 -14.11
C ALA A 93 5.82 0.75 -14.98
N LEU A 94 4.93 -0.09 -14.46
CA LEU A 94 3.67 -0.45 -15.10
C LEU A 94 2.51 0.44 -14.66
N THR A 95 1.53 0.64 -15.53
CA THR A 95 0.13 0.89 -15.12
C THR A 95 -0.74 -0.17 -15.76
N PHE A 96 -1.42 -0.95 -14.93
CA PHE A 96 -2.46 -1.88 -15.38
C PHE A 96 -3.71 -1.12 -15.88
N PRO A 97 -4.49 -1.70 -16.81
CA PRO A 97 -5.70 -1.09 -17.37
C PRO A 97 -6.78 -0.87 -16.31
N ASN A 98 -6.99 -1.79 -15.39
CA ASN A 98 -7.93 -1.64 -14.28
C ASN A 98 -7.16 -1.64 -12.95
N ALA A 99 -7.53 -0.74 -12.03
CA ALA A 99 -6.91 -0.58 -10.72
C ALA A 99 -6.96 -1.84 -9.84
N GLN A 100 -7.82 -2.79 -10.20
CA GLN A 100 -8.18 -4.01 -9.48
C GLN A 100 -8.11 -5.26 -10.38
N GLN A 101 -7.35 -5.26 -11.49
CA GLN A 101 -7.30 -6.36 -12.49
C GLN A 101 -6.92 -7.76 -11.95
N ASP A 102 -7.45 -8.82 -12.58
CA ASP A 102 -7.10 -10.24 -12.41
C ASP A 102 -5.58 -10.52 -12.38
N MET A 103 -5.15 -11.44 -11.51
CA MET A 103 -3.72 -11.71 -11.27
C MET A 103 -3.01 -12.40 -12.43
N PHE A 104 -3.69 -13.27 -13.18
CA PHE A 104 -3.10 -13.97 -14.31
C PHE A 104 -2.87 -13.00 -15.48
N GLN A 105 -3.84 -12.13 -15.76
CA GLN A 105 -3.72 -11.02 -16.71
C GLN A 105 -2.63 -10.03 -16.29
N GLN A 106 -2.54 -9.66 -15.00
CA GLN A 106 -1.44 -8.83 -14.50
C GLN A 106 -0.07 -9.52 -14.66
N ALA A 107 0.03 -10.83 -14.41
CA ALA A 107 1.27 -11.59 -14.59
C ALA A 107 1.71 -11.68 -16.06
N GLU A 108 0.75 -11.75 -16.99
CA GLU A 108 1.04 -11.72 -18.43
C GLU A 108 1.49 -10.31 -18.89
N ILE A 109 0.83 -9.26 -18.41
CA ILE A 109 1.26 -7.87 -18.64
C ILE A 109 2.68 -7.62 -18.07
N VAL A 110 3.04 -8.22 -16.93
CA VAL A 110 4.42 -8.22 -16.42
C VAL A 110 5.37 -8.93 -17.39
N ALA A 111 5.00 -10.10 -17.92
CA ALA A 111 5.81 -10.81 -18.91
C ALA A 111 6.04 -9.97 -20.18
N ASP A 112 5.02 -9.29 -20.69
CA ASP A 112 5.11 -8.48 -21.92
C ASP A 112 5.86 -7.16 -21.69
N ALA A 113 5.69 -6.53 -20.52
CA ALA A 113 6.49 -5.38 -20.10
C ALA A 113 7.98 -5.73 -19.99
N ILE A 114 8.34 -6.88 -19.42
CA ILE A 114 9.73 -7.37 -19.36
C ILE A 114 10.29 -7.57 -20.77
N ALA A 115 9.50 -8.10 -21.71
CA ALA A 115 9.92 -8.25 -23.11
C ALA A 115 10.21 -6.89 -23.76
N ARG A 116 9.33 -5.90 -23.57
CA ARG A 116 9.51 -4.54 -24.07
C ARG A 116 10.71 -3.84 -23.45
N VAL A 117 10.91 -3.92 -22.14
CA VAL A 117 12.08 -3.34 -21.44
C VAL A 117 13.38 -3.91 -22.00
N LYS A 118 13.43 -5.22 -22.25
CA LYS A 118 14.60 -5.88 -22.86
C LYS A 118 14.83 -5.50 -24.32
N GLU A 119 13.77 -5.31 -25.11
CA GLU A 119 13.87 -4.79 -26.49
C GLU A 119 14.52 -3.39 -26.51
N ARG A 120 14.08 -2.50 -25.60
CA ARG A 120 14.58 -1.11 -25.52
C ARG A 120 16.03 -1.02 -25.05
N THR A 121 16.40 -1.80 -24.03
CA THR A 121 17.70 -1.72 -23.34
C THR A 121 18.77 -2.65 -23.93
N GLY A 122 18.36 -3.70 -24.65
CA GLY A 122 19.24 -4.81 -25.03
C GLY A 122 19.62 -5.72 -23.85
N ALA A 123 19.02 -5.55 -22.67
CA ALA A 123 19.30 -6.36 -21.50
C ALA A 123 18.82 -7.82 -21.67
N LYS A 124 19.47 -8.75 -20.96
CA LYS A 124 19.09 -10.18 -20.97
C LYS A 124 18.08 -10.53 -19.89
N LYS A 125 18.32 -10.02 -18.68
CA LYS A 125 17.44 -10.11 -17.50
C LYS A 125 17.14 -8.69 -17.00
N VAL A 126 16.06 -8.54 -16.22
CA VAL A 126 15.70 -7.33 -15.47
C VAL A 126 15.70 -7.60 -13.97
N ASP A 127 15.68 -6.55 -13.16
CA ASP A 127 15.29 -6.60 -11.76
C ASP A 127 13.81 -6.19 -11.64
N LEU A 128 13.06 -6.81 -10.73
CA LEU A 128 11.66 -6.48 -10.44
C LEU A 128 11.48 -5.93 -9.03
N VAL A 129 10.56 -4.98 -8.87
CA VAL A 129 10.06 -4.55 -7.56
C VAL A 129 8.54 -4.63 -7.59
N GLY A 130 7.98 -5.57 -6.83
CA GLY A 130 6.54 -5.75 -6.65
C GLY A 130 6.06 -5.20 -5.32
N HIS A 131 4.96 -4.45 -5.32
CA HIS A 131 4.25 -4.04 -4.11
C HIS A 131 2.89 -4.73 -4.03
N SER A 132 2.50 -5.19 -2.84
CA SER A 132 1.14 -5.67 -2.56
C SER A 132 0.63 -6.67 -3.64
N LYS A 133 -0.58 -6.48 -4.18
CA LYS A 133 -1.17 -7.21 -5.32
C LYS A 133 -0.19 -7.38 -6.50
N GLY A 134 0.53 -6.34 -6.93
CA GLY A 134 1.50 -6.43 -8.03
C GLY A 134 2.68 -7.36 -7.74
N GLY A 135 3.02 -7.58 -6.47
CA GLY A 135 4.00 -8.61 -6.08
C GLY A 135 3.51 -10.04 -6.28
N ILE A 136 2.19 -10.29 -6.23
CA ILE A 136 1.59 -11.59 -6.54
C ILE A 136 1.62 -11.83 -8.06
N ALA A 137 1.30 -10.81 -8.87
CA ALA A 137 1.47 -10.89 -10.33
C ALA A 137 2.92 -11.19 -10.74
N VAL A 138 3.90 -10.55 -10.10
CA VAL A 138 5.33 -10.87 -10.24
C VAL A 138 5.62 -12.32 -9.81
N GLY A 139 5.09 -12.74 -8.65
CA GLY A 139 5.23 -14.08 -8.10
C GLY A 139 4.73 -15.17 -9.04
N ILE A 140 3.57 -14.98 -9.67
CA ILE A 140 3.01 -15.89 -10.68
C ILE A 140 3.96 -16.00 -11.87
N TYR A 141 4.41 -14.86 -12.44
CA TYR A 141 5.26 -14.89 -13.62
C TYR A 141 6.57 -15.67 -13.38
N ILE A 142 7.27 -15.41 -12.27
CA ILE A 142 8.52 -16.10 -11.94
C ILE A 142 8.33 -17.57 -11.51
N SER A 143 7.10 -17.94 -11.15
CA SER A 143 6.71 -19.30 -10.77
C SER A 143 6.06 -20.11 -11.90
N ASN A 144 5.73 -19.47 -13.03
CA ASN A 144 5.08 -20.11 -14.18
C ASN A 144 6.06 -20.98 -14.98
N ALA A 145 6.59 -22.01 -14.35
CA ALA A 145 7.43 -23.01 -14.98
C ALA A 145 6.64 -23.86 -15.98
N LYS A 146 7.35 -24.54 -16.89
CA LYS A 146 6.71 -25.45 -17.85
C LYS A 146 6.05 -26.63 -17.13
N GLY A 147 4.72 -26.60 -17.02
CA GLY A 147 3.94 -27.58 -16.26
C GLY A 147 3.70 -27.17 -14.80
N ALA A 148 3.74 -25.86 -14.51
CA ALA A 148 3.06 -25.29 -13.36
C ALA A 148 1.53 -25.51 -13.49
N GLU A 149 0.86 -25.69 -12.35
CA GLU A 149 -0.58 -26.01 -12.29
C GLU A 149 -1.29 -24.89 -11.51
N TRP A 150 -2.07 -24.07 -12.23
CA TRP A 150 -2.60 -22.80 -11.70
C TRP A 150 -4.08 -22.80 -11.29
N GLY A 151 -4.82 -23.87 -11.59
CA GLY A 151 -6.29 -23.87 -11.50
C GLY A 151 -6.90 -23.35 -12.80
N ASP A 152 -6.65 -22.08 -13.12
CA ASP A 152 -7.12 -21.46 -14.36
C ASP A 152 -6.61 -22.20 -15.61
N THR A 153 -7.56 -22.68 -16.40
CA THR A 153 -7.29 -23.49 -17.60
C THR A 153 -6.84 -22.66 -18.82
N VAL A 154 -7.14 -21.36 -18.85
CA VAL A 154 -6.74 -20.46 -19.93
C VAL A 154 -5.29 -20.03 -19.73
N TYR A 155 -4.91 -19.60 -18.53
CA TYR A 155 -3.53 -19.31 -18.17
C TYR A 155 -2.63 -20.54 -18.34
N GLY A 156 -3.11 -21.73 -17.98
CA GLY A 156 -2.42 -23.00 -18.26
C GLY A 156 -2.24 -23.35 -19.75
N GLU A 157 -3.06 -22.79 -20.65
CA GLU A 157 -2.93 -22.96 -22.10
C GLU A 157 -2.14 -21.83 -22.80
N VAL A 158 -2.18 -20.60 -22.28
CA VAL A 158 -1.74 -19.39 -23.01
C VAL A 158 -0.69 -18.54 -22.29
N GLY A 159 -0.64 -18.59 -20.96
CA GLY A 159 0.21 -17.73 -20.15
C GLY A 159 1.70 -17.96 -20.42
N THR A 160 2.48 -16.88 -20.50
CA THR A 160 3.91 -16.93 -20.79
C THR A 160 4.64 -17.69 -19.68
N VAL A 161 5.08 -18.89 -20.03
CA VAL A 161 6.05 -19.68 -19.25
C VAL A 161 7.31 -18.85 -19.00
N TYR A 162 7.78 -18.83 -17.75
CA TYR A 162 8.94 -18.05 -17.32
C TYR A 162 10.15 -18.21 -18.26
N ARG A 163 10.74 -17.08 -18.68
CA ARG A 163 11.65 -17.01 -19.83
C ARG A 163 13.14 -16.85 -19.48
N ASP A 164 13.51 -17.12 -18.23
CA ASP A 164 14.85 -16.85 -17.69
C ASP A 164 15.31 -15.38 -17.87
N ASP A 165 14.42 -14.45 -17.52
CA ASP A 165 14.66 -13.02 -17.75
C ASP A 165 14.44 -12.08 -16.56
N VAL A 166 14.42 -12.66 -15.36
CA VAL A 166 14.48 -11.93 -14.09
C VAL A 166 15.76 -12.33 -13.33
N ARG A 167 16.45 -11.34 -12.76
CA ARG A 167 17.69 -11.53 -11.99
C ARG A 167 17.44 -11.42 -10.49
N LYS A 168 16.89 -10.29 -10.07
CA LYS A 168 16.52 -10.00 -8.68
C LYS A 168 15.04 -9.61 -8.60
N VAL A 169 14.39 -9.98 -7.51
CA VAL A 169 13.02 -9.56 -7.19
C VAL A 169 13.01 -9.00 -5.77
N VAL A 170 12.43 -7.82 -5.59
CA VAL A 170 12.07 -7.28 -4.27
C VAL A 170 10.55 -7.29 -4.15
N LEU A 171 10.03 -7.85 -3.06
CA LEU A 171 8.60 -7.90 -2.76
C LEU A 171 8.31 -7.11 -1.47
N MET A 172 7.43 -6.12 -1.55
CA MET A 172 7.19 -5.12 -0.50
C MET A 172 5.72 -5.14 -0.10
N GLY A 173 5.41 -5.53 1.13
CA GLY A 173 4.02 -5.72 1.60
C GLY A 173 3.23 -6.75 0.78
N THR A 174 3.90 -7.61 0.01
CA THR A 174 3.26 -8.58 -0.89
C THR A 174 2.64 -9.71 -0.08
N PRO A 175 1.32 -9.97 -0.18
CA PRO A 175 0.64 -10.97 0.65
C PRO A 175 0.92 -12.40 0.17
N LEU A 176 2.15 -12.87 0.33
CA LEU A 176 2.60 -14.21 -0.08
C LEU A 176 1.95 -15.33 0.74
N GLY A 177 1.41 -15.03 1.93
CA GLY A 177 0.51 -15.91 2.68
C GLY A 177 -0.98 -15.63 2.46
N GLY A 178 -1.33 -14.69 1.57
CA GLY A 178 -2.69 -14.17 1.37
C GLY A 178 -3.12 -13.09 2.38
N ILE A 179 -4.41 -12.75 2.37
CA ILE A 179 -5.06 -11.85 3.35
C ILE A 179 -6.47 -12.34 3.69
N ASP A 180 -7.01 -11.90 4.82
CA ASP A 180 -8.43 -12.05 5.17
C ASP A 180 -9.11 -10.74 5.58
N THR A 181 -8.42 -9.60 5.42
CA THR A 181 -8.74 -8.32 6.06
C THR A 181 -10.16 -7.82 5.79
N GLY A 182 -10.70 -8.02 4.58
CA GLY A 182 -12.08 -7.67 4.22
C GLY A 182 -13.17 -8.49 4.93
N TYR A 183 -12.87 -9.73 5.29
CA TYR A 183 -13.73 -10.62 6.09
C TYR A 183 -13.49 -10.42 7.60
N ARG A 184 -12.24 -10.13 8.00
CA ARG A 184 -11.80 -9.92 9.39
C ARG A 184 -12.34 -8.62 9.99
N TRP A 185 -12.41 -7.54 9.21
CA TRP A 185 -12.92 -6.22 9.60
C TRP A 185 -14.23 -5.88 8.88
N PRO A 186 -15.32 -6.60 9.16
CA PRO A 186 -16.54 -6.55 8.37
C PRO A 186 -17.16 -5.15 8.30
N SER A 187 -16.93 -4.27 9.29
CA SER A 187 -17.51 -2.91 9.26
C SER A 187 -16.95 -2.03 8.13
N ALA A 188 -15.81 -2.39 7.53
CA ALA A 188 -15.27 -1.71 6.35
C ALA A 188 -16.17 -1.88 5.10
N ASN A 189 -16.89 -3.00 5.00
CA ASN A 189 -17.77 -3.30 3.86
C ASN A 189 -18.98 -2.33 3.76
N LEU A 190 -19.25 -1.54 4.81
CA LEU A 190 -20.19 -0.42 4.75
C LEU A 190 -19.81 0.65 3.70
N LEU A 191 -18.53 0.71 3.30
CA LEU A 191 -18.02 1.60 2.25
C LEU A 191 -18.32 1.08 0.83
N SER A 192 -18.65 -0.21 0.68
CA SER A 192 -18.91 -0.88 -0.61
C SER A 192 -20.39 -1.24 -0.81
N LEU A 193 -21.31 -0.54 -0.13
CA LEU A 193 -22.77 -0.75 -0.26
C LEU A 193 -23.37 -0.18 -1.57
N ASP A 194 -22.65 0.69 -2.29
CA ASP A 194 -23.09 1.25 -3.57
C ASP A 194 -22.07 0.84 -4.66
N PRO A 195 -22.44 -0.06 -5.62
CA PRO A 195 -21.51 -0.57 -6.63
C PRO A 195 -20.95 0.52 -7.54
N GLU A 196 -21.66 1.64 -7.72
CA GLU A 196 -21.21 2.78 -8.54
C GLU A 196 -20.01 3.52 -7.93
N THR A 197 -19.78 3.35 -6.61
CA THR A 197 -18.76 4.07 -5.82
C THR A 197 -18.00 3.17 -4.83
N ALA A 198 -17.95 1.87 -5.09
CA ALA A 198 -17.13 0.94 -4.30
C ALA A 198 -15.67 0.93 -4.80
N LEU A 199 -14.69 1.01 -3.89
CA LEU A 199 -13.25 0.98 -4.21
C LEU A 199 -12.63 -0.43 -4.06
N ALA A 200 -13.31 -1.32 -3.33
CA ALA A 200 -12.90 -2.69 -3.02
C ALA A 200 -14.16 -3.57 -2.83
N PRO A 201 -14.08 -4.90 -3.01
CA PRO A 201 -15.22 -5.79 -2.90
C PRO A 201 -15.77 -5.89 -1.47
N THR A 202 -17.05 -6.23 -1.36
CA THR A 202 -17.70 -6.58 -0.08
C THR A 202 -17.65 -8.09 0.20
N SER A 203 -17.37 -8.45 1.46
CA SER A 203 -17.49 -9.81 2.00
C SER A 203 -18.93 -10.24 2.31
N TRP A 204 -19.92 -9.43 1.95
CA TRP A 204 -21.35 -9.69 2.09
C TRP A 204 -22.04 -9.61 0.73
N SER A 205 -22.83 -10.63 0.37
CA SER A 205 -23.68 -10.63 -0.85
C SER A 205 -25.09 -10.05 -0.60
N GLU A 206 -25.53 -9.98 0.66
CA GLU A 206 -26.80 -9.34 1.05
C GLU A 206 -26.64 -8.47 2.30
N TYR A 207 -27.18 -7.25 2.27
CA TYR A 207 -27.27 -6.35 3.41
C TYR A 207 -28.72 -6.02 3.79
N TYR A 208 -29.01 -6.08 5.08
CA TYR A 208 -30.32 -5.95 5.67
C TYR A 208 -30.36 -4.75 6.62
N ALA A 209 -30.49 -3.55 6.07
CA ALA A 209 -30.43 -2.27 6.83
C ALA A 209 -31.47 -2.12 7.99
N TYR A 210 -32.45 -3.03 8.09
CA TYR A 210 -33.43 -3.11 9.18
C TYR A 210 -33.35 -4.41 10.01
N GLY A 211 -32.34 -5.23 9.73
CA GLY A 211 -32.10 -6.57 10.28
C GLY A 211 -32.67 -7.71 9.44
N THR A 212 -32.04 -8.88 9.45
CA THR A 212 -32.36 -10.06 8.61
C THR A 212 -33.79 -10.57 8.75
N ALA A 213 -34.47 -10.25 9.86
CA ALA A 213 -35.92 -10.50 10.04
C ALA A 213 -36.82 -9.70 9.06
N TYR A 214 -36.31 -8.64 8.42
CA TYR A 214 -37.00 -7.75 7.49
C TYR A 214 -36.64 -8.02 6.02
N TYR A 215 -36.44 -9.29 5.66
CA TYR A 215 -35.95 -9.81 4.36
C TYR A 215 -36.64 -9.32 3.07
N TRP A 216 -37.71 -8.53 3.16
CA TRP A 216 -38.33 -7.83 2.02
C TRP A 216 -37.78 -6.41 1.80
N LEU A 217 -36.79 -6.00 2.59
CA LEU A 217 -35.99 -4.77 2.48
C LEU A 217 -34.50 -5.14 2.59
N VAL A 218 -34.07 -6.05 1.73
CA VAL A 218 -32.67 -6.41 1.49
C VAL A 218 -32.09 -5.50 0.39
N GLU A 219 -30.81 -5.19 0.52
CA GLU A 219 -29.97 -4.56 -0.49
C GLU A 219 -29.02 -5.65 -1.01
N ASP A 220 -29.09 -5.90 -2.31
CA ASP A 220 -28.34 -6.93 -3.05
C ASP A 220 -26.95 -6.38 -3.37
N LEU A 221 -25.90 -7.13 -3.04
CA LEU A 221 -24.50 -6.72 -3.15
C LEU A 221 -23.69 -7.62 -4.09
N SER A 222 -24.32 -8.60 -4.75
CA SER A 222 -23.65 -9.47 -5.72
C SER A 222 -23.04 -8.77 -6.95
N PRO A 223 -23.39 -7.52 -7.31
CA PRO A 223 -22.63 -6.76 -8.33
C PRO A 223 -21.22 -6.34 -7.88
N GLN A 224 -20.91 -6.36 -6.58
CA GLN A 224 -19.67 -5.80 -6.05
C GLN A 224 -19.06 -6.58 -4.86
N ASP A 225 -19.43 -7.84 -4.69
CA ASP A 225 -18.85 -8.75 -3.69
C ASP A 225 -17.62 -9.52 -4.24
N PHE A 226 -17.24 -10.64 -3.60
CA PHE A 226 -16.15 -11.52 -4.05
C PHE A 226 -16.61 -12.65 -4.99
N PHE A 227 -17.87 -12.65 -5.46
CA PHE A 227 -18.50 -13.76 -6.19
C PHE A 227 -19.11 -13.32 -7.53
N PRO A 228 -18.32 -12.74 -8.46
CA PRO A 228 -18.81 -12.14 -9.71
C PRO A 228 -19.59 -13.14 -10.59
N THR A 229 -20.90 -12.94 -10.75
CA THR A 229 -21.77 -13.82 -11.55
C THR A 229 -22.05 -13.34 -12.98
N ASP A 230 -22.12 -12.02 -13.17
CA ASP A 230 -22.52 -11.36 -14.43
C ASP A 230 -21.75 -10.03 -14.56
N GLY A 231 -20.46 -10.10 -14.85
CA GLY A 231 -19.53 -8.96 -14.77
C GLY A 231 -18.69 -8.99 -13.48
N ASP A 232 -17.60 -8.22 -13.45
CA ASP A 232 -16.66 -8.17 -12.32
C ASP A 232 -16.03 -6.77 -12.21
N LEU A 233 -16.25 -6.10 -11.06
CA LEU A 233 -15.70 -4.79 -10.72
C LEU A 233 -14.33 -4.88 -10.02
N PHE A 234 -13.96 -6.05 -9.49
CA PHE A 234 -12.80 -6.26 -8.61
C PHE A 234 -11.96 -7.51 -8.95
N PRO A 235 -11.66 -7.80 -10.23
CA PRO A 235 -11.16 -9.12 -10.64
C PRO A 235 -9.88 -9.59 -9.95
N GLY A 236 -9.92 -10.81 -9.40
CA GLY A 236 -8.79 -11.35 -8.66
C GLY A 236 -8.48 -10.59 -7.36
N GLN A 237 -9.51 -10.08 -6.67
CA GLN A 237 -9.43 -9.77 -5.23
C GLN A 237 -9.73 -11.01 -4.38
N ASP A 238 -10.56 -11.94 -4.86
CA ASP A 238 -10.78 -13.26 -4.27
C ASP A 238 -9.51 -14.13 -4.33
N GLN A 239 -8.76 -14.02 -5.43
CA GLN A 239 -7.42 -14.58 -5.65
C GLN A 239 -6.36 -14.18 -4.61
N LEU A 240 -6.58 -13.13 -3.81
CA LEU A 240 -5.69 -12.74 -2.71
C LEU A 240 -5.96 -13.49 -1.39
N LEU A 241 -7.09 -14.19 -1.27
CA LEU A 241 -7.60 -14.58 0.03
C LEU A 241 -6.90 -15.81 0.63
N ALA A 242 -6.69 -15.77 1.94
CA ALA A 242 -6.27 -16.89 2.77
C ALA A 242 -6.68 -16.63 4.24
N ARG A 243 -7.01 -17.69 4.98
CA ARG A 243 -7.33 -17.60 6.42
C ARG A 243 -6.08 -17.39 7.27
N HIS A 244 -6.12 -16.42 8.19
CA HIS A 244 -5.11 -16.27 9.24
C HIS A 244 -5.65 -16.66 10.62
N ASP A 245 -6.07 -17.93 10.77
CA ASP A 245 -6.63 -18.48 12.01
C ASP A 245 -5.61 -18.53 13.18
N GLU A 246 -4.33 -18.29 12.91
CA GLU A 246 -3.31 -18.07 13.94
C GLU A 246 -3.53 -16.77 14.74
N TYR A 247 -4.24 -15.79 14.17
CA TYR A 247 -4.59 -14.53 14.82
C TYR A 247 -6.10 -14.48 15.14
N PRO A 248 -6.49 -14.26 16.41
CA PRO A 248 -7.90 -14.27 16.82
C PRO A 248 -8.69 -13.10 16.21
N LEU A 249 -9.88 -13.39 15.67
CA LEU A 249 -10.74 -12.40 15.02
C LEU A 249 -11.11 -11.23 15.96
N PRO A 250 -11.23 -9.98 15.45
CA PRO A 250 -11.38 -8.77 16.27
C PRO A 250 -12.49 -8.83 17.31
N GLY A 251 -13.66 -9.36 16.95
CA GLY A 251 -14.81 -9.47 17.86
C GLY A 251 -14.64 -10.48 19.01
N SER A 252 -13.53 -11.21 19.05
CA SER A 252 -13.13 -12.06 20.18
C SER A 252 -12.14 -11.40 21.16
N LEU A 253 -11.61 -10.22 20.84
CA LEU A 253 -10.52 -9.55 21.56
C LEU A 253 -11.03 -8.43 22.50
N PRO A 254 -11.09 -8.64 23.83
CA PRO A 254 -11.68 -7.65 24.75
C PRO A 254 -10.83 -6.38 24.93
N TRP A 255 -9.56 -6.41 24.52
CA TRP A 255 -8.64 -5.28 24.62
C TRP A 255 -8.89 -4.21 23.54
N LEU A 256 -9.56 -4.55 22.43
CA LEU A 256 -10.04 -3.59 21.43
C LEU A 256 -11.24 -2.76 21.92
N GLY A 257 -11.75 -3.01 23.13
CA GLY A 257 -12.87 -2.25 23.71
C GLY A 257 -14.11 -2.31 22.83
N SER A 258 -14.60 -1.16 22.38
CA SER A 258 -15.73 -1.07 21.43
C SER A 258 -15.35 -1.22 19.96
N TYR A 259 -14.06 -1.16 19.59
CA TYR A 259 -13.59 -1.46 18.23
C TYR A 259 -13.72 -2.96 17.89
N ALA A 260 -13.85 -3.82 18.92
CA ALA A 260 -14.27 -5.21 18.77
C ALA A 260 -15.75 -5.39 18.35
N PHE A 261 -16.62 -4.38 18.43
CA PHE A 261 -18.03 -4.50 18.03
C PHE A 261 -18.23 -4.39 16.51
N GLN A 262 -17.52 -5.24 15.79
CA GLN A 262 -17.60 -5.42 14.35
C GLN A 262 -18.95 -6.03 13.94
N ILE A 263 -19.54 -5.53 12.85
CA ILE A 263 -20.86 -6.00 12.36
C ILE A 263 -20.77 -7.45 11.92
N ASP A 264 -21.53 -8.34 12.57
CA ASP A 264 -21.74 -9.75 12.17
C ASP A 264 -20.45 -10.58 11.92
N TRP A 265 -19.32 -10.17 12.49
CA TRP A 265 -17.96 -10.67 12.19
C TRP A 265 -17.81 -12.19 12.11
N TYR A 266 -18.44 -12.94 13.00
CA TYR A 266 -18.36 -14.40 13.00
C TYR A 266 -19.05 -15.00 11.76
N THR A 267 -20.23 -14.48 11.40
CA THR A 267 -21.02 -14.92 10.25
C THR A 267 -20.57 -14.30 8.93
N THR A 268 -19.77 -13.22 8.97
CA THR A 268 -19.01 -12.79 7.78
C THR A 268 -17.84 -13.73 7.53
N TYR A 269 -16.98 -13.99 8.52
CA TYR A 269 -15.77 -14.77 8.32
C TYR A 269 -16.07 -16.27 8.10
N GLU A 270 -16.90 -16.90 8.94
CA GLU A 270 -17.26 -18.33 8.83
C GLU A 270 -18.55 -18.58 8.01
N GLY A 271 -19.15 -17.53 7.45
CA GLY A 271 -20.38 -17.59 6.65
C GLY A 271 -21.70 -17.72 7.44
N GLY A 272 -22.80 -17.48 6.73
CA GLY A 272 -24.18 -17.56 7.21
C GLY A 272 -24.87 -16.22 7.45
N PHE A 273 -26.07 -16.29 8.05
CA PHE A 273 -26.89 -15.11 8.35
C PHE A 273 -26.48 -14.46 9.68
N GLY A 274 -26.05 -13.21 9.61
CA GLY A 274 -25.88 -12.31 10.75
C GLY A 274 -27.20 -11.67 11.22
N TYR A 275 -27.10 -10.60 11.99
CA TYR A 275 -28.25 -9.75 12.31
C TYR A 275 -28.57 -8.76 11.19
N TYR A 276 -27.56 -8.24 10.50
CA TYR A 276 -27.62 -7.25 9.42
C TYR A 276 -27.12 -7.76 8.07
N THR A 277 -26.37 -8.86 8.00
CA THR A 277 -25.73 -9.33 6.76
C THR A 277 -26.01 -10.80 6.47
N TYR A 278 -25.69 -11.21 5.24
CA TYR A 278 -25.41 -12.59 4.89
C TYR A 278 -24.12 -12.67 4.05
N SER A 279 -23.37 -13.75 4.23
CA SER A 279 -22.10 -14.04 3.56
C SER A 279 -21.93 -15.54 3.39
N GLU A 280 -21.27 -15.96 2.32
CA GLU A 280 -20.83 -17.32 2.02
C GLU A 280 -19.70 -17.79 2.98
N GLY A 281 -18.96 -16.84 3.57
CA GLY A 281 -17.75 -17.10 4.36
C GLY A 281 -16.47 -17.09 3.53
N ILE A 282 -15.34 -16.88 4.19
CA ILE A 282 -14.04 -16.70 3.51
C ILE A 282 -13.61 -17.96 2.73
N ASP A 283 -13.90 -19.16 3.24
CA ASP A 283 -13.58 -20.43 2.59
C ASP A 283 -14.13 -20.52 1.16
N ALA A 284 -15.34 -20.00 0.93
CA ALA A 284 -15.98 -19.99 -0.38
C ALA A 284 -15.30 -19.00 -1.35
N ALA A 285 -14.87 -17.83 -0.86
CA ALA A 285 -14.14 -16.86 -1.68
C ALA A 285 -12.70 -17.32 -1.99
N ILE A 286 -12.07 -18.08 -1.09
CA ILE A 286 -10.80 -18.77 -1.36
C ILE A 286 -10.99 -19.89 -2.42
N GLU A 287 -12.14 -20.56 -2.45
CA GLU A 287 -12.52 -21.51 -3.52
C GLU A 287 -12.83 -20.80 -4.85
N SER A 288 -13.45 -19.60 -4.82
CA SER A 288 -13.64 -18.73 -6.00
C SER A 288 -12.32 -18.34 -6.64
N GLY A 289 -11.35 -17.86 -5.84
CA GLY A 289 -10.01 -17.49 -6.28
C GLY A 289 -9.10 -18.67 -6.67
N ASP A 290 -9.66 -19.84 -6.98
CA ASP A 290 -9.01 -21.10 -7.41
C ASP A 290 -7.87 -21.60 -6.47
N HIS A 291 -7.93 -21.16 -5.20
CA HIS A 291 -6.88 -21.25 -4.19
C HIS A 291 -5.52 -20.66 -4.62
N LEU A 292 -5.48 -19.57 -5.41
CA LEU A 292 -4.27 -19.02 -6.05
C LEU A 292 -3.04 -18.94 -5.13
N ILE A 293 -3.18 -18.42 -3.90
CA ILE A 293 -2.07 -18.32 -2.93
C ILE A 293 -1.41 -19.69 -2.68
N SER A 294 -2.22 -20.76 -2.57
CA SER A 294 -1.72 -22.13 -2.44
C SER A 294 -1.14 -22.69 -3.75
N ARG A 295 -1.61 -22.21 -4.92
CA ARG A 295 -1.01 -22.57 -6.23
C ARG A 295 0.35 -21.93 -6.40
N LEU A 296 0.51 -20.67 -6.03
CA LEU A 296 1.78 -19.94 -6.05
C LEU A 296 2.83 -20.69 -5.22
N ALA A 297 2.50 -21.02 -3.97
CA ALA A 297 3.33 -21.84 -3.08
C ALA A 297 3.67 -23.22 -3.66
N ALA A 298 2.72 -23.91 -4.28
CA ALA A 298 2.94 -25.23 -4.87
C ALA A 298 3.81 -25.18 -6.15
N ASN A 299 3.75 -24.10 -6.92
CA ASN A 299 4.51 -23.92 -8.15
C ASN A 299 5.94 -23.45 -7.88
N GLY A 300 6.12 -22.39 -7.06
CA GLY A 300 7.40 -21.86 -6.63
C GLY A 300 8.22 -21.11 -7.69
N ALA A 301 8.98 -20.10 -7.27
CA ALA A 301 9.79 -19.25 -8.13
C ALA A 301 11.02 -19.98 -8.70
N ASP A 302 11.61 -19.43 -9.76
CA ASP A 302 12.77 -20.05 -10.42
C ASP A 302 14.04 -20.03 -9.54
N PRO A 303 14.79 -21.17 -9.43
CA PRO A 303 15.97 -21.28 -8.59
C PRO A 303 17.15 -20.36 -8.97
N GLU A 304 17.18 -19.76 -10.16
CA GLU A 304 18.21 -18.76 -10.52
C GLU A 304 17.90 -17.33 -10.06
N ILE A 305 16.72 -17.08 -9.47
CA ILE A 305 16.30 -15.75 -9.01
C ILE A 305 16.72 -15.51 -7.56
N GLN A 306 17.30 -14.33 -7.32
CA GLN A 306 17.53 -13.79 -5.97
C GLN A 306 16.30 -13.00 -5.52
N ILE A 307 15.70 -13.38 -4.39
CA ILE A 307 14.46 -12.79 -3.88
C ILE A 307 14.74 -12.09 -2.54
N TYR A 308 14.19 -10.89 -2.38
CA TYR A 308 14.29 -10.08 -1.17
C TYR A 308 12.85 -9.74 -0.72
N LEU A 309 12.52 -10.02 0.53
CA LEU A 309 11.17 -9.82 1.09
C LEU A 309 11.18 -8.70 2.12
N LEU A 310 10.19 -7.81 2.08
CA LEU A 310 10.00 -6.71 3.01
C LEU A 310 8.55 -6.67 3.53
N GLY A 311 8.37 -6.93 4.81
CA GLY A 311 7.08 -6.80 5.51
C GLY A 311 7.06 -5.59 6.43
N GLY A 312 5.90 -4.94 6.58
CA GLY A 312 5.70 -3.93 7.61
C GLY A 312 5.29 -4.53 8.96
N GLU A 313 5.49 -3.75 10.02
CA GLU A 313 5.12 -4.08 11.41
C GLU A 313 4.36 -2.95 12.12
N ASN A 314 4.03 -1.83 11.43
CA ASN A 314 3.25 -0.74 11.98
C ASN A 314 1.84 -0.68 11.35
N PRO A 315 0.75 -0.88 12.13
CA PRO A 315 -0.61 -0.87 11.63
C PRO A 315 -1.22 0.54 11.45
N LEU A 316 -0.46 1.61 11.73
CA LEU A 316 -0.90 2.99 11.55
C LEU A 316 -0.59 3.53 10.16
N MET A 317 -1.63 3.70 9.36
CA MET A 317 -1.55 4.33 8.04
C MET A 317 -1.89 5.83 8.15
N PRO A 318 -1.25 6.72 7.37
CA PRO A 318 -1.71 8.10 7.22
C PRO A 318 -3.16 8.17 6.72
N ASN A 319 -4.07 8.68 7.55
CA ASN A 319 -5.38 9.13 7.08
C ASN A 319 -5.19 10.53 6.52
N GLY A 320 -4.61 10.59 5.32
CA GLY A 320 -4.20 11.85 4.74
C GLY A 320 -5.36 12.84 4.70
N THR A 321 -5.02 14.04 5.15
CA THR A 321 -5.82 15.24 4.94
C THR A 321 -6.15 15.43 3.47
N GLU A 322 -7.10 16.35 3.22
CA GLU A 322 -7.61 16.69 1.88
C GLU A 322 -6.48 16.83 0.84
N ASP A 323 -5.36 17.47 1.18
CA ASP A 323 -4.21 17.58 0.28
C ASP A 323 -3.47 16.26 0.01
N PHE A 324 -3.10 15.48 1.04
CA PHE A 324 -2.18 14.34 0.87
C PHE A 324 -2.86 13.10 0.27
N LEU A 325 -4.08 12.75 0.71
CA LEU A 325 -4.81 11.65 0.09
C LEU A 325 -5.41 12.06 -1.28
N ALA A 326 -5.62 13.35 -1.59
CA ALA A 326 -5.98 13.75 -2.97
C ALA A 326 -4.77 13.66 -3.91
N LEU A 327 -3.60 14.20 -3.50
CA LEU A 327 -2.34 14.07 -4.27
C LEU A 327 -1.95 12.62 -4.55
N MET A 328 -2.43 11.67 -3.73
CA MET A 328 -2.01 10.27 -3.81
C MET A 328 -3.13 9.34 -4.30
N PHE A 329 -4.40 9.54 -3.97
CA PHE A 329 -5.49 8.60 -4.31
C PHE A 329 -6.71 9.29 -4.97
N GLY A 330 -6.65 10.60 -5.20
CA GLY A 330 -7.71 11.39 -5.81
C GLY A 330 -8.81 11.82 -4.82
N GLU A 331 -9.55 12.87 -5.18
CA GLU A 331 -10.56 13.51 -4.32
C GLU A 331 -11.62 12.53 -3.79
N ALA A 332 -12.00 11.51 -4.57
CA ALA A 332 -13.02 10.54 -4.15
C ALA A 332 -12.62 9.67 -2.94
N PHE A 333 -11.31 9.40 -2.76
CA PHE A 333 -10.83 8.70 -1.56
C PHE A 333 -10.87 9.64 -0.34
N VAL A 334 -10.61 10.93 -0.55
CA VAL A 334 -10.69 11.99 0.47
C VAL A 334 -12.12 12.24 0.93
N ASP A 335 -13.09 12.36 0.03
CA ASP A 335 -14.51 12.56 0.36
C ASP A 335 -15.05 11.44 1.27
N MET A 336 -14.56 10.20 1.09
CA MET A 336 -14.90 9.05 1.92
C MET A 336 -14.21 9.08 3.30
N ALA A 337 -12.91 9.39 3.34
CA ALA A 337 -12.13 9.45 4.58
C ALA A 337 -12.55 10.63 5.49
N THR A 338 -12.83 11.80 4.91
CA THR A 338 -13.24 13.00 5.64
C THR A 338 -14.65 12.87 6.23
N ALA A 339 -15.60 12.27 5.50
CA ALA A 339 -16.99 12.10 5.93
C ALA A 339 -17.18 11.24 7.21
N THR A 340 -16.14 10.51 7.64
CA THR A 340 -16.17 9.68 8.85
C THR A 340 -15.34 10.26 10.01
N SER A 341 -14.27 11.00 9.71
CA SER A 341 -13.27 11.50 10.68
C SER A 341 -13.84 12.17 11.94
N ASP A 342 -14.68 13.20 11.81
CA ASP A 342 -15.27 13.98 12.91
C ASP A 342 -16.02 13.14 13.95
N GLN A 343 -16.66 12.04 13.53
CA GLN A 343 -17.39 11.15 14.45
C GLN A 343 -16.44 10.15 15.12
N TRP A 344 -15.49 9.62 14.37
CA TRP A 344 -14.48 8.67 14.88
C TRP A 344 -13.49 9.31 15.86
N ALA A 345 -13.07 10.56 15.66
CA ALA A 345 -12.16 11.27 16.56
C ALA A 345 -12.67 11.29 18.02
N SER A 346 -13.97 11.57 18.20
CA SER A 346 -14.61 11.59 19.52
C SER A 346 -14.73 10.21 20.19
N PHE A 347 -14.76 9.14 19.39
CA PHE A 347 -14.78 7.75 19.85
C PHE A 347 -13.37 7.28 20.22
N TYR A 348 -12.35 7.63 19.44
CA TYR A 348 -10.96 7.31 19.76
C TYR A 348 -10.43 8.03 21.01
N ALA A 349 -10.84 9.28 21.26
CA ALA A 349 -10.42 10.03 22.44
C ALA A 349 -10.77 9.35 23.78
N ASP A 350 -11.88 8.59 23.85
CA ASP A 350 -12.27 7.79 25.01
C ASP A 350 -11.70 6.34 24.99
N LEU A 351 -11.13 5.90 23.85
CA LEU A 351 -10.60 4.53 23.66
C LEU A 351 -9.09 4.40 23.86
N VAL A 352 -8.31 5.43 23.54
CA VAL A 352 -6.84 5.34 23.35
C VAL A 352 -6.03 5.50 24.67
N GLY A 353 -6.67 5.34 25.82
CA GLY A 353 -6.01 5.43 27.14
C GLY A 353 -5.11 4.23 27.46
N ASP A 354 -3.80 4.48 27.66
CA ASP A 354 -2.70 3.60 28.11
C ASP A 354 -2.44 2.28 27.33
N GLY A 355 -3.44 1.59 26.81
CA GLY A 355 -3.31 0.26 26.18
C GLY A 355 -2.68 0.25 24.79
N MET A 356 -2.67 1.39 24.10
CA MET A 356 -2.15 1.52 22.73
C MET A 356 -0.60 1.62 22.69
N VAL A 357 0.04 1.97 23.81
CA VAL A 357 1.51 1.98 23.93
C VAL A 357 2.09 0.56 23.77
N SER A 358 1.34 -0.48 24.14
CA SER A 358 1.75 -1.88 23.96
C SER A 358 1.78 -2.38 22.51
N VAL A 359 1.31 -1.59 21.54
CA VAL A 359 1.40 -1.90 20.09
C VAL A 359 2.32 -0.92 19.33
N GLY A 360 3.24 -0.24 20.02
CA GLY A 360 4.34 0.51 19.38
C GLY A 360 3.98 1.91 18.86
N ILE A 361 2.87 2.47 19.32
CA ILE A 361 2.36 3.79 18.92
C ILE A 361 2.94 4.89 19.83
N THR A 362 3.40 6.00 19.24
CA THR A 362 3.98 7.17 19.93
C THR A 362 2.93 8.20 20.38
N GLU A 363 3.30 9.12 21.28
CA GLU A 363 2.39 10.18 21.76
C GLU A 363 1.97 11.15 20.64
N GLU A 364 2.83 11.38 19.64
CA GLU A 364 2.51 12.20 18.46
C GLU A 364 1.55 11.47 17.50
N GLU A 365 1.65 10.14 17.39
CA GLU A 365 0.73 9.31 16.60
C GLU A 365 -0.64 9.15 17.29
N VAL A 366 -0.69 9.11 18.62
CA VAL A 366 -1.96 9.21 19.38
C VAL A 366 -2.68 10.53 19.09
N GLN A 367 -1.94 11.64 18.94
CA GLN A 367 -2.52 12.92 18.52
C GLN A 367 -3.04 12.85 17.08
N GLY A 368 -2.27 12.29 16.15
CA GLY A 368 -2.71 12.05 14.78
C GLY A 368 -4.00 11.21 14.69
N LEU A 369 -4.13 10.15 15.49
CA LEU A 369 -5.37 9.36 15.60
C LEU A 369 -6.54 10.19 16.16
N ALA A 370 -6.32 10.96 17.23
CA ALA A 370 -7.35 11.81 17.84
C ALA A 370 -7.78 12.99 16.95
N GLN A 371 -6.92 13.40 16.00
CA GLN A 371 -7.21 14.42 14.98
C GLN A 371 -7.78 13.84 13.68
N GLY A 372 -7.90 12.51 13.56
CA GLY A 372 -8.31 11.86 12.30
C GLY A 372 -7.29 11.97 11.17
N LYS A 373 -6.01 12.20 11.48
CA LYS A 373 -4.86 12.27 10.55
C LYS A 373 -4.19 10.91 10.33
N LEU A 374 -4.49 9.93 11.19
CA LEU A 374 -4.05 8.52 11.07
C LEU A 374 -5.26 7.57 11.12
N MET A 375 -5.14 6.44 10.46
CA MET A 375 -6.07 5.30 10.55
C MET A 375 -5.37 4.10 11.18
N ILE A 376 -6.15 3.25 11.87
CA ILE A 376 -5.71 1.95 12.36
C ILE A 376 -6.20 0.88 11.38
N GLY A 377 -5.27 0.04 10.91
CA GLY A 377 -5.58 -1.15 10.12
C GLY A 377 -5.63 -2.43 10.96
N GLU A 378 -5.11 -3.51 10.40
CA GLU A 378 -5.02 -4.84 11.04
C GLU A 378 -4.18 -4.83 12.33
N VAL A 379 -4.79 -5.13 13.48
CA VAL A 379 -4.14 -5.08 14.82
C VAL A 379 -4.29 -6.35 15.67
N THR A 380 -4.81 -7.44 15.11
CA THR A 380 -4.95 -8.74 15.80
C THR A 380 -3.65 -9.57 15.82
N GLY A 381 -2.69 -9.20 14.98
CA GLY A 381 -1.31 -9.72 14.93
C GLY A 381 -0.34 -8.69 14.35
N PRO A 382 0.97 -9.00 14.25
CA PRO A 382 1.94 -8.14 13.57
C PRO A 382 1.57 -7.95 12.11
N SER A 383 1.43 -6.70 11.67
CA SER A 383 0.98 -6.36 10.31
C SER A 383 1.49 -4.99 9.88
N ASP A 384 1.38 -4.70 8.58
CA ASP A 384 1.59 -3.37 8.00
C ASP A 384 0.30 -2.52 7.93
N GLY A 385 -0.77 -2.95 8.60
CA GLY A 385 -2.10 -2.36 8.55
C GLY A 385 -3.03 -3.02 7.54
N LEU A 386 -2.53 -3.78 6.57
CA LEU A 386 -3.35 -4.53 5.61
C LEU A 386 -2.96 -6.01 5.52
N VAL A 387 -1.65 -6.30 5.58
CA VAL A 387 -1.05 -7.62 5.41
C VAL A 387 -0.29 -8.00 6.68
N PHE A 388 -0.55 -9.20 7.21
CA PHE A 388 0.22 -9.74 8.33
C PHE A 388 1.70 -9.90 7.96
N THR A 389 2.62 -9.59 8.87
CA THR A 389 4.07 -9.73 8.64
C THR A 389 4.45 -11.18 8.30
N THR A 390 3.72 -12.16 8.85
CA THR A 390 3.84 -13.59 8.50
C THR A 390 3.36 -13.94 7.08
N SER A 391 2.43 -13.18 6.51
CA SER A 391 2.05 -13.28 5.10
C SER A 391 3.07 -12.60 4.20
N ALA A 392 3.53 -11.40 4.57
CA ALA A 392 4.50 -10.63 3.79
C ALA A 392 5.86 -11.32 3.65
N LEU A 393 6.28 -12.09 4.66
CA LEU A 393 7.55 -12.83 4.71
C LEU A 393 7.37 -14.35 4.52
N ASN A 394 6.31 -14.80 3.85
CA ASN A 394 6.07 -16.22 3.60
C ASN A 394 7.03 -16.79 2.53
N GLU A 395 8.24 -17.18 2.93
CA GLU A 395 9.26 -17.78 2.05
C GLU A 395 8.77 -19.05 1.32
N ASP A 396 7.91 -19.85 1.97
CA ASP A 396 7.36 -21.10 1.42
C ASP A 396 6.40 -20.85 0.23
N ALA A 397 5.95 -19.60 0.02
CA ALA A 397 5.20 -19.20 -1.17
C ALA A 397 6.03 -19.24 -2.47
N LEU A 398 7.36 -19.20 -2.36
CA LEU A 398 8.26 -19.07 -3.50
C LEU A 398 9.38 -20.13 -3.52
N ASN A 399 9.76 -20.69 -2.36
CA ASN A 399 10.94 -21.56 -2.26
C ASN A 399 10.75 -23.00 -2.80
N ALA A 400 9.54 -23.44 -3.15
CA ALA A 400 9.23 -24.84 -3.48
C ALA A 400 10.03 -25.44 -4.66
N ARG A 401 10.51 -24.59 -5.58
CA ARG A 401 11.41 -24.96 -6.70
C ARG A 401 12.90 -24.73 -6.44
N GLY A 402 13.27 -24.25 -5.25
CA GLY A 402 14.64 -23.93 -4.83
C GLY A 402 15.05 -22.47 -5.04
N ALA A 403 14.11 -21.54 -5.18
CA ALA A 403 14.38 -20.10 -5.24
C ALA A 403 15.12 -19.61 -4.00
N VAL A 404 16.05 -18.66 -4.18
CA VAL A 404 16.92 -18.18 -3.11
C VAL A 404 16.34 -16.89 -2.52
N ILE A 405 15.73 -17.00 -1.33
CA ILE A 405 15.52 -15.85 -0.46
C ILE A 405 16.90 -15.41 0.04
N VAL A 406 17.33 -14.20 -0.34
CA VAL A 406 18.60 -13.61 0.07
C VAL A 406 18.46 -12.87 1.39
N GLU A 407 17.34 -12.18 1.57
CA GLU A 407 16.98 -11.46 2.79
C GLU A 407 15.45 -11.43 2.95
N ALA A 408 14.99 -11.63 4.18
CA ALA A 408 13.62 -11.35 4.61
C ALA A 408 13.71 -10.34 5.76
N ARG A 409 13.19 -9.13 5.55
CA ARG A 409 13.33 -7.99 6.46
C ARG A 409 11.96 -7.49 6.92
N THR A 410 11.87 -7.05 8.18
CA THR A 410 10.77 -6.21 8.64
C THR A 410 11.15 -4.72 8.69
N ALA A 411 10.15 -3.86 8.63
CA ALA A 411 10.29 -2.43 8.87
C ALA A 411 9.08 -1.91 9.67
N ASN A 412 9.31 -0.98 10.59
CA ASN A 412 8.32 -0.42 11.52
C ASN A 412 7.43 0.67 10.86
N LEU A 413 6.87 0.31 9.71
CA LEU A 413 6.17 1.12 8.71
C LEU A 413 4.84 0.46 8.29
N SER A 414 3.89 1.25 7.80
CA SER A 414 2.64 0.72 7.23
C SER A 414 2.77 0.34 5.75
N HIS A 415 1.75 -0.33 5.22
CA HIS A 415 1.70 -0.98 3.91
C HIS A 415 2.15 -0.09 2.73
N LEU A 416 1.85 1.21 2.82
CA LEU A 416 2.19 2.22 1.81
C LEU A 416 3.54 2.88 2.10
N ASP A 417 3.83 3.15 3.37
CA ASP A 417 5.04 3.81 3.85
C ASP A 417 6.32 3.07 3.45
N LEU A 418 6.23 1.74 3.31
CA LEU A 418 7.28 0.87 2.76
C LEU A 418 7.86 1.41 1.44
N LEU A 419 7.08 2.12 0.62
CA LEU A 419 7.49 2.65 -0.69
C LEU A 419 8.16 4.03 -0.63
N TYR A 420 8.03 4.74 0.50
CA TYR A 420 8.39 6.16 0.62
C TYR A 420 9.44 6.46 1.69
N ALA A 421 9.69 5.54 2.63
CA ALA A 421 10.65 5.74 3.72
C ALA A 421 12.08 5.96 3.21
N SER A 422 12.61 7.15 3.50
CA SER A 422 14.02 7.51 3.36
C SER A 422 14.36 8.72 4.25
N PRO A 423 15.64 8.95 4.58
CA PRO A 423 16.09 10.17 5.26
C PRO A 423 15.76 11.47 4.53
N VAL A 424 15.56 11.42 3.20
CA VAL A 424 15.14 12.60 2.41
C VAL A 424 13.65 12.89 2.64
N THR A 425 12.82 11.84 2.61
CA THR A 425 11.38 11.95 2.87
C THR A 425 11.11 12.36 4.33
N ALA A 426 11.89 11.81 5.27
CA ALA A 426 11.85 12.19 6.68
C ALA A 426 12.11 13.69 6.88
N ALA A 427 13.14 14.26 6.25
CA ALA A 427 13.46 15.67 6.37
C ALA A 427 12.37 16.60 5.78
N VAL A 428 11.52 16.12 4.87
CA VAL A 428 10.33 16.85 4.40
C VAL A 428 9.24 16.82 5.49
N LEU A 429 8.94 15.64 6.04
CA LEU A 429 7.96 15.47 7.12
C LEU A 429 8.33 16.25 8.39
N GLU A 430 9.62 16.32 8.74
CA GLU A 430 10.14 17.17 9.83
C GLU A 430 9.92 18.67 9.55
N ALA A 431 10.12 19.11 8.30
CA ALA A 431 9.93 20.50 7.91
C ALA A 431 8.44 20.92 7.90
N GLU A 432 7.55 20.01 7.52
CA GLU A 432 6.09 20.20 7.58
C GLU A 432 5.61 20.28 9.03
N ALA A 433 6.00 19.32 9.89
CA ALA A 433 5.69 19.36 11.31
C ALA A 433 6.28 20.59 12.05
N ALA A 434 7.41 21.12 11.59
CA ALA A 434 7.97 22.36 12.11
C ALA A 434 7.27 23.63 11.59
N ALA A 435 6.55 23.53 10.46
CA ALA A 435 5.78 24.63 9.88
C ALA A 435 4.40 24.78 10.53
N ASP A 436 3.69 23.67 10.78
CA ASP A 436 2.49 23.65 11.62
C ASP A 436 2.54 22.53 12.68
N PRO A 437 3.10 22.81 13.88
CA PRO A 437 3.17 21.83 14.96
C PRO A 437 1.81 21.42 15.56
N VAL A 438 0.70 22.02 15.14
CA VAL A 438 -0.66 21.69 15.63
C VAL A 438 -1.35 20.73 14.66
N GLU A 439 -1.34 21.04 13.36
CA GLU A 439 -1.99 20.21 12.34
C GLU A 439 -1.13 19.05 11.84
N ASP A 440 0.21 19.21 11.87
CA ASP A 440 1.19 18.31 11.28
C ASP A 440 2.22 17.75 12.29
N GLY A 441 2.12 18.10 13.58
CA GLY A 441 3.03 17.60 14.62
C GLY A 441 3.12 16.07 14.72
N TRP A 442 2.06 15.35 14.33
CA TRP A 442 2.02 13.89 14.22
C TRP A 442 3.06 13.32 13.24
N LYS A 443 3.43 14.09 12.19
CA LYS A 443 4.41 13.68 11.17
C LYS A 443 5.82 13.44 11.74
N LEU A 444 6.13 13.97 12.93
CA LEU A 444 7.41 13.68 13.62
C LEU A 444 7.56 12.20 13.98
N GLY A 445 6.48 11.49 14.31
CA GLY A 445 6.52 10.05 14.53
C GLY A 445 6.90 9.30 13.25
N LEU A 446 6.22 9.62 12.15
CA LEU A 446 6.43 9.04 10.82
C LEU A 446 7.84 9.36 10.28
N ALA A 447 8.30 10.60 10.44
CA ALA A 447 9.61 11.05 9.98
C ALA A 447 10.77 10.26 10.61
N ARG A 448 10.71 10.03 11.93
CA ARG A 448 11.71 9.21 12.64
C ARG A 448 11.80 7.80 12.06
N ARG A 449 10.64 7.13 11.89
CA ARG A 449 10.55 5.81 11.24
C ARG A 449 11.12 5.84 9.81
N TYR A 450 10.83 6.87 9.03
CA TYR A 450 11.30 7.03 7.65
C TYR A 450 12.82 7.20 7.55
N ALA A 451 13.44 7.87 8.52
CA ALA A 451 14.89 8.04 8.60
C ALA A 451 15.61 6.79 9.15
N GLU A 452 14.98 6.07 10.08
CA GLU A 452 15.52 4.86 10.70
C GLU A 452 15.48 3.64 9.76
N GLU A 453 14.42 3.51 8.96
CA GLU A 453 14.21 2.31 8.13
C GLU A 453 14.85 2.38 6.73
N ASP A 454 14.90 3.58 6.11
CA ASP A 454 15.43 3.84 4.74
C ASP A 454 15.15 2.70 3.74
N THR A 455 13.87 2.35 3.54
CA THR A 455 13.51 1.25 2.62
C THR A 455 13.97 1.56 1.20
N ILE A 456 13.95 2.82 0.77
CA ILE A 456 14.47 3.25 -0.54
C ILE A 456 15.99 2.98 -0.65
N GLY A 457 16.76 3.28 0.40
CA GLY A 457 18.18 2.93 0.48
C GLY A 457 18.44 1.41 0.47
N TRP A 458 17.60 0.64 1.16
CA TRP A 458 17.67 -0.82 1.19
C TRP A 458 17.35 -1.46 -0.17
N VAL A 459 16.27 -1.04 -0.86
CA VAL A 459 15.96 -1.55 -2.22
C VAL A 459 17.06 -1.23 -3.22
N ARG A 460 17.71 -0.06 -3.11
CA ARG A 460 18.90 0.30 -3.90
C ARG A 460 20.05 -0.69 -3.69
N GLU A 461 20.27 -1.15 -2.46
CA GLU A 461 21.36 -2.07 -2.13
C GLU A 461 21.03 -3.52 -2.49
N ALA A 462 19.80 -3.98 -2.19
CA ALA A 462 19.27 -5.25 -2.68
C ALA A 462 19.40 -5.37 -4.20
N LEU A 463 19.02 -4.32 -4.96
CA LEU A 463 19.10 -4.29 -6.42
C LEU A 463 20.45 -3.85 -6.99
N ALA A 464 21.50 -3.67 -6.18
CA ALA A 464 22.81 -3.30 -6.69
C ALA A 464 23.32 -4.30 -7.73
N ASP A 465 23.91 -3.79 -8.82
CA ASP A 465 24.67 -4.64 -9.75
C ASP A 465 25.93 -5.16 -9.04
N GLU A 466 26.31 -6.41 -9.34
CA GLU A 466 27.54 -7.00 -8.79
C GLU A 466 28.75 -6.14 -9.19
N ALA A 467 29.64 -5.89 -8.23
CA ALA A 467 30.86 -5.14 -8.49
C ALA A 467 31.71 -5.88 -9.52
N THR A 468 31.85 -5.31 -10.71
CA THR A 468 32.84 -5.76 -11.68
C THR A 468 34.22 -5.53 -11.10
N GLU A 469 34.88 -6.62 -10.67
CA GLU A 469 36.34 -6.69 -10.56
C GLU A 469 36.93 -5.98 -11.79
N PRO A 470 37.75 -4.94 -11.61
CA PRO A 470 38.26 -4.17 -12.73
C PRO A 470 39.06 -5.10 -13.62
N GLU A 471 38.75 -5.15 -14.92
CA GLU A 471 39.44 -6.05 -15.86
C GLU A 471 40.95 -5.91 -15.69
N ASP A 472 41.63 -7.01 -15.35
CA ASP A 472 43.08 -7.08 -15.30
C ASP A 472 43.61 -6.87 -16.72
N THR A 473 43.81 -5.60 -17.06
CA THR A 473 44.36 -5.12 -18.33
C THR A 473 45.86 -5.42 -18.36
N GLY A 474 46.17 -6.72 -18.42
CA GLY A 474 47.50 -7.31 -18.23
C GLY A 474 48.59 -6.59 -19.02
N GLY A 475 49.21 -5.60 -18.38
CA GLY A 475 50.44 -4.99 -18.82
C GLY A 475 51.55 -6.05 -18.79
N PRO A 476 52.38 -6.15 -19.84
CA PRO A 476 53.40 -7.19 -19.90
C PRO A 476 54.44 -7.02 -18.78
N ASP A 477 54.97 -8.14 -18.29
CA ASP A 477 56.06 -8.19 -17.31
C ASP A 477 57.20 -7.21 -17.65
N ASP A 478 57.56 -6.33 -16.72
CA ASP A 478 58.89 -5.73 -16.70
C ASP A 478 59.57 -6.02 -15.35
N SER A 479 60.60 -6.85 -15.42
CA SER A 479 61.26 -7.45 -14.25
C SER A 479 62.48 -6.62 -13.84
N GLY A 480 62.24 -5.53 -13.09
CA GLY A 480 63.28 -4.64 -12.56
C GLY A 480 63.33 -4.63 -11.03
N GLY A 481 64.37 -5.21 -10.44
CA GLY A 481 64.61 -5.16 -8.98
C GLY A 481 65.54 -4.01 -8.55
N GLY A 482 65.43 -3.59 -7.29
CA GLY A 482 66.30 -2.61 -6.63
C GLY A 482 66.04 -2.53 -5.13
N ASP A 483 67.09 -2.42 -4.33
CA ASP A 483 67.07 -2.41 -2.85
C ASP A 483 66.99 -0.98 -2.25
N ASP A 484 66.95 -0.93 -0.91
CA ASP A 484 67.34 0.17 0.00
C ASP A 484 66.44 1.42 0.17
N ASP A 485 65.57 1.34 1.18
CA ASP A 485 65.65 2.11 2.45
C ASP A 485 66.14 3.57 2.42
N THR A 486 65.28 4.53 2.86
CA THR A 486 65.51 5.52 3.95
C THR A 486 64.51 6.69 3.90
N GLY A 487 64.12 7.25 5.06
CA GLY A 487 63.66 8.65 5.15
C GLY A 487 62.33 8.96 5.88
N GLU A 488 62.33 8.92 7.21
CA GLU A 488 61.47 9.76 8.07
C GLU A 488 62.24 11.05 8.45
N PRO A 489 61.62 12.09 9.07
CA PRO A 489 60.19 12.49 9.09
C PRO A 489 60.04 13.99 8.71
N ASP A 490 58.85 14.60 8.86
CA ASP A 490 58.75 15.84 9.67
C ASP A 490 57.30 16.14 10.15
N THR A 491 57.16 17.13 11.06
CA THR A 491 55.95 17.43 11.84
C THR A 491 55.35 18.82 11.58
N ALA A 492 54.04 18.96 11.78
CA ALA A 492 53.38 20.26 12.03
C ALA A 492 52.13 20.07 12.91
N GLN A 493 51.79 21.10 13.71
CA GLN A 493 50.63 21.16 14.62
C GLN A 493 49.63 22.25 14.19
N PRO A 494 48.40 22.29 14.75
CA PRO A 494 47.41 23.31 14.40
C PRO A 494 47.69 24.66 15.08
N GLU A 495 47.09 25.73 14.57
CA GLU A 495 47.02 27.04 15.25
C GLU A 495 45.57 27.48 15.47
N GLU A 496 45.29 27.97 16.68
CA GLU A 496 44.09 28.74 17.04
C GLU A 496 44.37 30.24 16.91
N THR A 497 43.34 31.04 16.66
CA THR A 497 43.02 32.37 17.25
C THR A 497 41.76 32.88 16.51
N GLY A 498 40.79 33.58 17.11
CA GLY A 498 40.83 34.55 18.22
C GLY A 498 40.68 35.97 17.63
N ASP A 499 39.95 36.92 18.20
CA ASP A 499 39.11 36.93 19.42
C ASP A 499 38.20 38.19 19.38
N ASP A 500 37.41 38.44 20.44
CA ASP A 500 36.81 39.76 20.83
C ASP A 500 35.75 40.43 19.91
N ASP A 501 34.86 41.34 20.37
CA ASP A 501 34.21 41.62 21.68
C ASP A 501 33.09 42.67 21.48
N SER A 502 32.21 42.86 22.48
CA SER A 502 31.19 43.92 22.68
C SER A 502 29.95 43.92 21.75
N GLY A 503 28.71 44.18 22.21
CA GLY A 503 28.18 44.37 23.57
C GLY A 503 27.78 45.81 23.92
N VAL A 504 26.50 46.04 24.25
CA VAL A 504 25.93 47.13 25.09
C VAL A 504 24.42 46.92 25.30
N GLU A 505 23.87 47.42 26.41
CA GLU A 505 22.47 47.30 26.87
C GLU A 505 21.60 48.51 26.44
N GLU A 506 20.26 48.41 26.51
CA GLU A 506 19.40 49.19 27.43
C GLU A 506 17.87 49.01 27.15
N ASP A 507 17.06 49.30 28.18
CA ASP A 507 15.61 49.09 28.27
C ASP A 507 14.74 50.00 27.36
N SER A 508 13.48 49.60 27.09
CA SER A 508 12.30 50.37 27.56
C SER A 508 10.93 49.75 27.25
N ASP A 509 10.00 49.96 28.18
CA ASP A 509 8.55 49.67 28.23
C ASP A 509 7.94 50.70 29.23
N PRO A 510 6.62 50.99 29.34
CA PRO A 510 5.45 50.70 28.51
C PRO A 510 4.64 51.97 28.10
N THR A 511 3.49 51.80 27.41
CA THR A 511 2.30 52.69 27.57
C THR A 511 0.99 52.00 27.15
N ASP A 512 -0.10 52.27 27.88
CA ASP A 512 -1.49 51.95 27.52
C ASP A 512 -2.00 52.70 26.28
N ASP A 513 -3.03 52.15 25.61
CA ASP A 513 -4.33 52.87 25.47
C ASP A 513 -5.50 51.86 25.42
N THR A 514 -6.73 52.37 25.32
CA THR A 514 -7.96 51.81 25.91
C THR A 514 -9.03 51.41 24.88
N GLY A 515 -9.98 50.55 25.29
CA GLY A 515 -11.15 50.17 24.48
C GLY A 515 -12.14 49.24 25.21
N GLU A 516 -13.20 49.80 25.80
CA GLU A 516 -14.27 49.09 26.53
C GLU A 516 -15.46 48.62 25.64
N ASP A 517 -16.46 48.01 26.31
CA ASP A 517 -17.77 47.46 25.85
C ASP A 517 -17.75 46.02 25.30
N ASP A 518 -18.10 44.92 26.01
CA ASP A 518 -19.13 44.58 27.05
C ASP A 518 -20.51 44.10 26.51
N LYS A 519 -21.10 43.14 27.25
CA LYS A 519 -22.43 42.46 27.10
C LYS A 519 -22.49 41.33 26.04
N GLY A 520 -22.67 40.05 26.37
CA GLY A 520 -22.61 39.35 27.66
C GLY A 520 -23.87 38.52 28.05
N LYS A 521 -23.65 37.48 28.88
CA LYS A 521 -24.64 36.53 29.49
C LYS A 521 -25.16 35.43 28.52
N ALA A 522 -25.56 34.24 28.99
CA ALA A 522 -25.78 33.77 30.37
C ALA A 522 -25.35 32.29 30.58
N CYS A 523 -25.00 31.93 31.81
CA CYS A 523 -24.84 30.54 32.25
C CYS A 523 -26.19 29.98 32.75
N SER A 524 -26.40 28.67 32.62
CA SER A 524 -27.26 27.91 33.55
C SER A 524 -26.77 26.47 33.71
N THR A 525 -26.49 26.07 34.95
CA THR A 525 -25.92 24.76 35.31
C THR A 525 -26.99 23.71 35.61
N GLY A 526 -26.79 22.48 35.17
CA GLY A 526 -27.51 21.29 35.63
C GLY A 526 -27.25 20.07 34.71
N GLY A 527 -27.18 18.83 35.21
CA GLY A 527 -27.33 18.47 36.62
C GLY A 527 -27.45 16.97 36.91
N GLY A 528 -26.70 16.11 36.20
CA GLY A 528 -26.51 14.69 36.53
C GLY A 528 -27.60 13.72 36.05
N ALA A 529 -27.17 12.73 35.25
CA ALA A 529 -27.70 11.37 35.21
C ALA A 529 -26.72 10.45 34.46
N ASP A 530 -26.16 9.46 35.13
CA ASP A 530 -25.45 8.36 34.45
C ASP A 530 -26.46 7.50 33.68
N ALA A 531 -26.27 7.40 32.36
CA ALA A 531 -27.01 6.50 31.48
C ALA A 531 -26.11 6.10 30.30
N GLY A 532 -25.23 5.14 30.53
CA GLY A 532 -24.14 4.82 29.59
C GLY A 532 -24.59 4.15 28.30
N ALA A 533 -23.88 4.48 27.21
CA ALA A 533 -23.42 3.59 26.12
C ALA A 533 -24.38 2.51 25.54
N GLY A 534 -25.70 2.72 25.65
CA GLY A 534 -26.68 1.65 25.43
C GLY A 534 -27.16 1.48 23.99
N LEU A 535 -26.73 0.39 23.34
CA LEU A 535 -27.29 -0.18 22.11
C LEU A 535 -27.11 0.63 20.80
N GLY A 536 -26.31 1.69 20.78
CA GLY A 536 -25.81 2.32 19.56
C GLY A 536 -26.32 3.75 19.28
N LEU A 537 -26.14 4.32 18.09
CA LEU A 537 -25.89 3.67 16.79
C LEU A 537 -26.96 2.63 16.37
N MET A 538 -28.15 2.61 17.01
CA MET A 538 -29.31 1.80 16.55
C MET A 538 -29.82 2.16 15.14
N PHE A 539 -29.33 3.29 14.64
CA PHE A 539 -29.23 3.69 13.26
C PHE A 539 -27.77 4.22 13.15
N ALA A 540 -27.00 4.06 12.08
CA ALA A 540 -27.21 4.75 10.81
C ALA A 540 -27.64 6.23 10.99
N ALA A 541 -27.35 7.11 10.02
CA ALA A 541 -28.18 8.32 9.84
C ALA A 541 -29.55 7.95 9.21
N ALA A 542 -30.14 6.83 9.67
CA ALA A 542 -31.23 6.03 9.08
C ALA A 542 -31.09 5.91 7.55
N ALA A 543 -30.15 5.08 7.07
CA ALA A 543 -29.21 5.38 5.97
C ALA A 543 -28.15 6.42 6.44
N LEU A 544 -27.81 7.61 5.93
CA LEU A 544 -28.07 8.39 4.72
C LEU A 544 -29.51 8.46 4.20
N VAL A 545 -30.46 8.85 5.07
CA VAL A 545 -31.93 8.97 4.86
C VAL A 545 -32.42 8.85 3.41
N SER A 546 -33.56 8.17 3.26
CA SER A 546 -34.47 8.22 2.09
C SER A 546 -34.89 9.63 1.58
N ARG A 547 -34.23 10.71 2.03
CA ARG A 547 -34.01 12.00 1.34
C ARG A 547 -33.71 11.78 -0.15
N ARG A 548 -32.69 11.01 -0.56
CA ARG A 548 -32.42 10.85 -2.02
C ARG A 548 -33.56 10.12 -2.75
N LYS A 549 -34.26 9.20 -2.07
CA LYS A 549 -35.53 8.58 -2.54
C LYS A 549 -36.75 9.52 -2.50
N ARG A 550 -36.64 10.82 -2.14
CA ARG A 550 -37.78 11.78 -2.03
C ARG A 550 -37.53 13.26 -2.36
N THR A 551 -36.30 13.73 -2.48
CA THR A 551 -35.93 15.12 -2.84
C THR A 551 -34.72 15.07 -3.79
N THR A 552 -34.86 15.28 -5.10
CA THR A 552 -35.99 15.88 -5.85
C THR A 552 -36.25 15.24 -7.22
N GLY A 553 -37.53 15.09 -7.57
CA GLY A 553 -37.99 15.02 -8.98
C GLY A 553 -38.47 13.65 -9.42
#